data_AF-A0A524AGW4-F1
#
_entry.id   AF-A0A524AGW4-F1
#
_cell.length_a   1.000
_cell.length_b   1.000
_cell.length_c   1.000
_cell.angle_alpha   90.00
_cell.angle_beta   90.00
_cell.angle_gamma   90.00
#
_symmetry.space_group_name_H-M   'P 1'
#
loop_
_entity.id
_entity.type
_entity.pdbx_description
1 polymer ?
#
loop_
_entity_poly.entity_id
_entity_poly.type
_entity_poly.pdbx_seq_one_letter_code
_entity_poly.pdbx_strand_id
1 'polypeptide(L)'
;FYLLKDADKLGKWIGGLVPPDYRDEAYLLYREIDGIWGTFFRAQILQCLLVGGVVGVSMAALGLQSAVIIGLIGGVVEVIPRFGHTITAIVGILFAYFAGSSYLPISNFWFALIVLIFFLVFNEIDTAYILPNLIGRRLHLPPVVVLMGVIAGASLGGVLGIFLAAPTLSTLRALSSYVYRKLLDIEPAVVVKEPAKPPPPPTPRERLMAIRADVSTVRGEIERKLRGEYEPDEPEDSAD
;
A
#
# COMPACT_ATOMS: atom_id res chain seq x y z
N PHE A 1 -21.16 0.98 19.66
CA PHE A 1 -20.81 0.92 21.09
C PHE A 1 -20.75 -0.52 21.61
N TYR A 2 -21.82 -1.32 21.50
CA TYR A 2 -21.82 -2.74 21.92
C TYR A 2 -20.75 -3.61 21.23
N LEU A 3 -20.62 -3.52 19.90
CA LEU A 3 -19.65 -4.29 19.13
C LEU A 3 -18.18 -4.06 19.54
N LEU A 4 -17.80 -2.82 19.90
CA LEU A 4 -16.44 -2.53 20.38
C LEU A 4 -16.22 -3.02 21.82
N LYS A 5 -17.25 -2.96 22.67
CA LYS A 5 -17.17 -3.38 24.07
C LYS A 5 -17.05 -4.90 24.22
N ASP A 6 -17.69 -5.65 23.33
CA ASP A 6 -17.73 -7.11 23.38
C ASP A 6 -16.78 -7.78 22.37
N ALA A 7 -15.89 -7.03 21.70
CA ALA A 7 -14.94 -7.57 20.73
C ALA A 7 -14.07 -8.69 21.32
N ASP A 8 -13.55 -8.52 22.54
CA ASP A 8 -12.76 -9.54 23.23
C ASP A 8 -13.58 -10.80 23.58
N LYS A 9 -14.87 -10.61 23.90
CA LYS A 9 -15.77 -11.73 24.18
C LYS A 9 -16.15 -12.48 22.90
N LEU A 10 -16.37 -11.75 21.82
CA LEU A 10 -16.66 -12.31 20.50
C LEU A 10 -15.46 -13.14 20.01
N GLY A 11 -14.23 -12.63 20.18
CA GLY A 11 -13.01 -13.36 19.84
C GLY A 11 -12.86 -14.66 20.63
N LYS A 12 -13.13 -14.64 21.94
CA LYS A 12 -13.13 -15.85 22.78
C LYS A 12 -14.23 -16.84 22.38
N TRP A 13 -15.41 -16.34 22.03
CA TRP A 13 -16.54 -17.17 21.59
C TRP A 13 -16.24 -17.86 20.25
N ILE A 14 -15.74 -17.11 19.26
CA ILE A 14 -15.32 -17.64 17.95
C ILE A 14 -14.17 -18.64 18.12
N GLY A 15 -13.17 -18.33 18.96
CA GLY A 15 -12.07 -19.25 19.27
C GLY A 15 -12.53 -20.55 19.95
N GLY A 16 -13.65 -20.51 20.68
CA GLY A 16 -14.29 -21.69 21.27
C GLY A 16 -15.00 -22.61 20.27
N LEU A 17 -15.36 -22.09 19.09
CA LEU A 17 -15.99 -22.86 18.00
C LEU A 17 -14.95 -23.63 17.15
N VAL A 18 -13.66 -23.29 17.27
CA VAL A 18 -12.58 -23.93 16.52
C VAL A 18 -12.12 -25.21 17.23
N PRO A 19 -12.14 -26.38 16.56
CA PRO A 19 -11.64 -27.62 17.15
C PRO A 19 -10.16 -27.49 17.54
N PRO A 20 -9.70 -28.19 18.59
CA PRO A 20 -8.33 -28.04 19.13
C PRO A 20 -7.24 -28.16 18.06
N ASP A 21 -7.40 -29.10 17.13
CA ASP A 21 -6.42 -29.43 16.09
C ASP A 21 -6.21 -28.31 15.06
N TYR A 22 -7.13 -27.35 14.98
CA TYR A 22 -7.11 -26.26 13.99
C TYR A 22 -6.85 -24.89 14.61
N ARG A 23 -6.60 -24.81 15.92
CA ARG A 23 -6.48 -23.52 16.63
C ARG A 23 -5.31 -22.68 16.14
N ASP A 24 -4.17 -23.31 15.86
CA ASP A 24 -2.99 -22.62 15.35
C ASP A 24 -3.21 -22.08 13.93
N GLU A 25 -3.81 -22.90 13.07
CA GLU A 25 -4.21 -22.51 11.70
C GLU A 25 -5.21 -21.35 11.72
N ALA A 26 -6.24 -21.43 12.57
CA ALA A 26 -7.25 -20.38 12.71
C ALA A 26 -6.65 -19.08 13.26
N TYR A 27 -5.70 -19.16 14.19
CA TYR A 27 -5.01 -17.98 14.72
C TYR A 27 -4.16 -17.28 13.66
N LEU A 28 -3.45 -18.04 12.81
CA LEU A 28 -2.68 -17.49 11.69
C LEU A 28 -3.59 -16.77 10.69
N LEU A 29 -4.71 -17.40 10.31
CA LEU A 29 -5.69 -16.82 9.41
C LEU A 29 -6.33 -15.56 10.00
N TYR A 30 -6.67 -15.58 11.30
CA TYR A 30 -7.18 -14.40 12.01
C TYR A 30 -6.18 -13.24 11.96
N ARG A 31 -4.90 -13.48 12.23
CA ARG A 31 -3.85 -12.45 12.16
C ARG A 31 -3.66 -11.90 10.75
N GLU A 32 -3.79 -12.73 9.73
CA GLU A 32 -3.73 -12.27 8.33
C GLU A 32 -4.90 -11.33 8.01
N ILE A 33 -6.12 -11.73 8.38
CA ILE A 33 -7.33 -10.91 8.19
C ILE A 33 -7.22 -9.60 8.97
N ASP A 34 -6.86 -9.65 10.26
CA ASP A 34 -6.65 -8.45 11.08
C ASP A 34 -5.60 -7.51 10.45
N GLY A 35 -4.52 -8.07 9.90
CA GLY A 35 -3.51 -7.32 9.16
C GLY A 35 -4.05 -6.62 7.90
N ILE A 36 -4.91 -7.30 7.12
CA ILE A 36 -5.56 -6.74 5.93
C ILE A 36 -6.42 -5.53 6.32
N TRP A 37 -7.32 -5.72 7.28
CA TRP A 37 -8.26 -4.68 7.71
C TRP A 37 -7.53 -3.53 8.42
N GLY A 38 -6.59 -3.83 9.30
CA GLY A 38 -5.79 -2.84 10.01
C GLY A 38 -4.93 -1.99 9.07
N THR A 39 -4.34 -2.59 8.03
CA THR A 39 -3.58 -1.85 7.01
C THR A 39 -4.51 -0.97 6.17
N PHE A 40 -5.65 -1.51 5.74
CA PHE A 40 -6.63 -0.79 4.93
C PHE A 40 -7.15 0.48 5.64
N PHE A 41 -7.62 0.35 6.88
CA PHE A 41 -8.17 1.50 7.61
C PHE A 41 -7.10 2.55 7.95
N ARG A 42 -5.88 2.13 8.31
CA ARG A 42 -4.76 3.06 8.55
C ARG A 42 -4.40 3.83 7.29
N ALA A 43 -4.31 3.14 6.16
CA ALA A 43 -4.05 3.77 4.87
C ALA A 43 -5.17 4.76 4.51
N GLN A 44 -6.44 4.38 4.73
CA GLN A 44 -7.57 5.26 4.43
C GLN A 44 -7.55 6.55 5.27
N ILE A 45 -7.33 6.44 6.57
CA ILE A 45 -7.26 7.62 7.45
C ILE A 45 -6.10 8.52 7.04
N LEU A 46 -4.94 7.93 6.72
CA LEU A 46 -3.78 8.67 6.26
C LEU A 46 -4.08 9.39 4.92
N GLN A 47 -4.81 8.74 4.01
CA GLN A 47 -5.23 9.33 2.75
C GLN A 47 -6.16 10.52 2.95
N CYS A 48 -7.17 10.39 3.81
CA CYS A 48 -8.08 11.50 4.17
C CYS A 48 -7.31 12.70 4.72
N LEU A 49 -6.34 12.47 5.60
CA LEU A 49 -5.50 13.54 6.17
C LEU A 49 -4.58 14.18 5.14
N LEU A 50 -3.94 13.36 4.31
CA LEU A 50 -3.01 13.81 3.27
C LEU A 50 -3.75 14.64 2.23
N VAL A 51 -4.84 14.10 1.66
CA VAL A 51 -5.62 14.81 0.63
C VAL A 51 -6.22 16.08 1.20
N GLY A 52 -6.86 16.02 2.37
CA GLY A 52 -7.44 17.21 2.99
C GLY A 52 -6.40 18.29 3.31
N GLY A 53 -5.23 17.88 3.80
CA GLY A 53 -4.11 18.79 4.08
C GLY A 53 -3.52 19.40 2.81
N VAL A 54 -3.17 18.58 1.82
CA VAL A 54 -2.55 19.05 0.56
C VAL A 54 -3.51 19.93 -0.23
N VAL A 55 -4.77 19.52 -0.38
CA VAL A 55 -5.79 20.33 -1.08
C VAL A 55 -6.05 21.62 -0.31
N GLY A 56 -6.23 21.56 1.01
CA GLY A 56 -6.48 22.75 1.82
C GLY A 56 -5.33 23.77 1.74
N VAL A 57 -4.09 23.32 1.89
CA VAL A 57 -2.89 24.18 1.79
C VAL A 57 -2.74 24.73 0.37
N SER A 58 -2.96 23.91 -0.66
CA SER A 58 -2.81 24.36 -2.05
C SER A 58 -3.89 25.37 -2.43
N MET A 59 -5.15 25.15 -2.04
CA MET A 59 -6.23 26.12 -2.26
C MET A 59 -5.97 27.44 -1.53
N ALA A 60 -5.42 27.38 -0.30
CA ALA A 60 -5.06 28.57 0.45
C ALA A 60 -3.91 29.33 -0.23
N ALA A 61 -2.90 28.61 -0.72
CA ALA A 61 -1.78 29.18 -1.47
C ALA A 61 -2.23 29.84 -2.80
N LEU A 62 -3.24 29.27 -3.46
CA LEU A 62 -3.88 29.85 -4.65
C LEU A 62 -4.81 31.03 -4.33
N GLY A 63 -5.04 31.33 -3.05
CA GLY A 63 -5.88 32.43 -2.60
C GLY A 63 -7.39 32.16 -2.65
N LEU A 64 -7.81 30.89 -2.63
CA LEU A 64 -9.23 30.56 -2.53
C LEU A 64 -9.72 30.80 -1.11
N GLN A 65 -10.67 31.71 -0.91
CA GLN A 65 -11.18 32.07 0.42
C GLN A 65 -11.81 30.89 1.17
N SER A 66 -12.38 29.93 0.45
CA SER A 66 -12.97 28.70 0.99
C SER A 66 -11.97 27.54 1.13
N ALA A 67 -10.65 27.78 1.05
CA ALA A 67 -9.62 26.74 1.05
C ALA A 67 -9.75 25.71 2.17
N VAL A 68 -10.00 26.15 3.41
CA VAL A 68 -10.18 25.27 4.57
C VAL A 68 -11.40 24.37 4.40
N ILE A 69 -12.50 24.91 3.88
CA ILE A 69 -13.74 24.16 3.63
C ILE A 69 -13.49 23.13 2.53
N ILE A 70 -12.84 23.51 1.43
CA ILE A 70 -12.52 22.60 0.31
C ILE A 70 -11.57 21.50 0.77
N GLY A 71 -10.55 21.81 1.57
CA GLY A 71 -9.66 20.81 2.15
C GLY A 71 -10.39 19.85 3.09
N LEU A 72 -11.30 20.34 3.93
CA LEU A 72 -12.11 19.50 4.81
C LEU A 72 -13.05 18.58 4.03
N ILE A 73 -13.75 19.12 3.03
CA ILE A 73 -14.58 18.32 2.10
C ILE A 73 -13.70 17.28 1.42
N GLY A 74 -12.53 17.68 0.92
CA GLY A 74 -11.53 16.79 0.34
C GLY A 74 -11.21 15.61 1.23
N GLY A 75 -10.76 15.86 2.46
CA GLY A 75 -10.40 14.79 3.38
C GLY A 75 -11.56 13.87 3.75
N VAL A 76 -12.78 14.42 3.94
CA VAL A 76 -13.95 13.63 4.33
C VAL A 76 -14.48 12.78 3.17
N VAL A 77 -14.60 13.35 1.97
CA VAL A 77 -15.14 12.63 0.81
C VAL A 77 -14.12 11.60 0.30
N GLU A 78 -12.82 11.79 0.57
CA GLU A 78 -11.79 10.80 0.24
C GLU A 78 -11.95 9.47 0.96
N VAL A 79 -12.81 9.37 1.99
CA VAL A 79 -13.22 8.08 2.58
C VAL A 79 -13.71 7.09 1.52
N ILE A 80 -14.26 7.57 0.39
CA ILE A 80 -14.67 6.73 -0.75
C ILE A 80 -13.57 6.81 -1.82
N PRO A 81 -12.70 5.79 -1.95
CA PRO A 81 -11.56 5.82 -2.87
C PRO A 81 -12.00 6.11 -4.31
N ARG A 82 -11.21 6.91 -5.03
CA ARG A 82 -11.43 7.40 -6.42
C ARG A 82 -12.57 8.40 -6.59
N PHE A 83 -13.69 8.23 -5.88
CA PHE A 83 -14.82 9.16 -5.95
C PHE A 83 -14.52 10.45 -5.18
N GLY A 84 -13.75 10.36 -4.08
CA GLY A 84 -13.23 11.48 -3.29
C GLY A 84 -12.65 12.61 -4.10
N HIS A 85 -11.56 12.31 -4.83
CA HIS A 85 -10.88 13.24 -5.70
C HIS A 85 -11.81 13.92 -6.72
N THR A 86 -12.68 13.15 -7.38
CA THR A 86 -13.57 13.67 -8.42
C THR A 86 -14.58 14.67 -7.85
N ILE A 87 -15.24 14.31 -6.76
CA ILE A 87 -16.25 15.17 -6.11
C ILE A 87 -15.58 16.45 -5.59
N THR A 88 -14.41 16.30 -4.94
CA THR A 88 -13.66 17.44 -4.38
C THR A 88 -13.19 18.39 -5.46
N ALA A 89 -12.71 17.87 -6.59
CA ALA A 89 -12.31 18.67 -7.74
C ALA A 89 -13.49 19.48 -8.28
N ILE A 90 -14.65 18.85 -8.51
CA ILE A 90 -15.86 19.53 -8.98
C ILE A 90 -16.25 20.66 -8.04
N VAL A 91 -16.34 20.38 -6.73
CA VAL A 91 -16.70 21.40 -5.73
C VAL A 91 -15.66 22.52 -5.69
N GLY A 92 -14.37 22.20 -5.69
CA GLY A 92 -13.28 23.18 -5.67
C GLY A 92 -13.29 24.10 -6.90
N ILE A 93 -13.50 23.55 -8.09
CA ILE A 93 -13.58 24.30 -9.35
C ILE A 93 -14.80 25.24 -9.34
N LEU A 94 -15.97 24.75 -8.89
CA LEU A 94 -17.16 25.60 -8.79
C LEU A 94 -16.95 26.76 -7.82
N PHE A 95 -16.36 26.50 -6.65
CA PHE A 95 -16.02 27.57 -5.71
C PHE A 95 -15.02 28.57 -6.30
N ALA A 96 -13.99 28.10 -7.02
CA ALA A 96 -13.06 28.99 -7.70
C ALA A 96 -13.74 29.87 -8.75
N TYR A 97 -14.70 29.31 -9.51
CA TYR A 97 -15.44 30.04 -10.52
C TYR A 97 -16.39 31.10 -9.94
N PHE A 98 -17.05 30.83 -8.82
CA PHE A 98 -18.00 31.77 -8.23
C PHE A 98 -17.36 32.76 -7.24
N ALA A 99 -16.40 32.31 -6.43
CA ALA A 99 -15.78 33.14 -5.40
C ALA A 99 -14.51 33.87 -5.87
N GLY A 100 -13.81 33.35 -6.89
CA GLY A 100 -12.56 33.92 -7.37
C GLY A 100 -11.39 33.76 -6.38
N SER A 101 -10.27 34.43 -6.68
CA SER A 101 -9.07 34.46 -5.83
C SER A 101 -9.00 35.76 -5.04
N SER A 102 -8.51 35.69 -3.79
CA SER A 102 -8.29 36.86 -2.93
C SER A 102 -7.03 37.66 -3.28
N TYR A 103 -6.05 37.05 -3.97
CA TYR A 103 -4.74 37.70 -4.22
C TYR A 103 -4.40 37.83 -5.70
N LEU A 104 -4.92 36.94 -6.56
CA LEU A 104 -4.67 37.01 -8.00
C LEU A 104 -5.70 37.92 -8.69
N PRO A 105 -5.29 39.02 -9.34
CA PRO A 105 -6.18 39.91 -10.07
C PRO A 105 -6.52 39.34 -11.47
N ILE A 106 -7.10 38.14 -11.51
CA ILE A 106 -7.50 37.45 -12.73
C ILE A 106 -9.01 37.21 -12.72
N SER A 107 -9.61 37.02 -13.90
CA SER A 107 -11.04 36.68 -13.95
C SER A 107 -11.29 35.30 -13.33
N ASN A 108 -12.47 35.12 -12.74
CA ASN A 108 -12.82 33.86 -12.08
C ASN A 108 -12.76 32.65 -13.02
N PHE A 109 -13.01 32.85 -14.32
CA PHE A 109 -12.87 31.80 -15.33
C PHE A 109 -11.43 31.29 -15.41
N TRP A 110 -10.45 32.20 -15.52
CA TRP A 110 -9.03 31.83 -15.56
C TRP A 110 -8.56 31.23 -14.24
N PHE A 111 -9.08 31.72 -13.11
CA PHE A 111 -8.78 31.13 -11.81
C PHE A 111 -9.32 29.70 -11.66
N ALA A 112 -10.57 29.44 -12.07
CA ALA A 112 -11.15 28.11 -12.08
C ALA A 112 -10.36 27.14 -12.96
N LEU A 113 -9.80 27.61 -14.08
CA LEU A 113 -8.93 26.82 -14.94
C LEU A 113 -7.61 26.43 -14.24
N ILE A 114 -7.01 27.35 -13.48
CA ILE A 114 -5.82 27.05 -12.67
C ILE A 114 -6.14 25.98 -11.62
N VAL A 115 -7.28 26.09 -10.94
CA VAL A 115 -7.72 25.11 -9.94
C VAL A 115 -8.02 23.76 -10.59
N LEU A 116 -8.63 23.73 -11.77
CA LEU A 116 -8.81 22.50 -12.55
C LEU A 116 -7.47 21.83 -12.87
N ILE A 117 -6.50 22.59 -13.38
CA ILE A 117 -5.16 22.08 -13.69
C ILE A 117 -4.50 21.52 -12.43
N PHE A 118 -4.61 22.21 -11.29
CA PHE A 118 -4.13 21.71 -10.01
C PHE A 118 -4.73 20.34 -9.67
N PHE A 119 -6.05 20.18 -9.74
CA PHE A 119 -6.70 18.90 -9.42
C PHE A 119 -6.32 17.78 -10.39
N LEU A 120 -6.14 18.08 -11.68
CA LEU A 120 -5.67 17.11 -12.66
C LEU A 120 -4.26 16.62 -12.33
N VAL A 121 -3.33 17.55 -12.05
CA VAL A 121 -1.95 17.22 -11.67
C VAL A 121 -1.92 16.47 -10.34
N PHE A 122 -2.70 16.91 -9.36
CA PHE A 122 -2.78 16.26 -8.06
C PHE A 122 -3.30 14.82 -8.17
N ASN A 123 -4.33 14.59 -8.99
CA ASN A 123 -4.90 13.25 -9.21
C ASN A 123 -3.89 12.29 -9.86
N GLU A 124 -3.08 12.78 -10.80
CA GLU A 124 -1.98 12.00 -11.39
C GLU A 124 -0.90 11.66 -10.37
N ILE A 125 -0.48 12.65 -9.56
CA ILE A 125 0.49 12.41 -8.49
C ILE A 125 -0.05 11.40 -7.48
N ASP A 126 -1.32 11.51 -7.11
CA ASP A 126 -1.95 10.61 -6.16
C ASP A 126 -1.96 9.16 -6.68
N THR A 127 -2.45 8.99 -7.90
CA THR A 127 -2.58 7.67 -8.53
C THR A 127 -1.22 7.03 -8.80
N ALA A 128 -0.22 7.81 -9.22
CA ALA A 128 1.10 7.31 -9.59
C ALA A 128 2.04 7.10 -8.38
N TYR A 129 1.95 7.93 -7.33
CA TYR A 129 2.93 7.94 -6.25
C TYR A 129 2.33 7.76 -4.85
N ILE A 130 1.24 8.44 -4.51
CA ILE A 130 0.72 8.41 -3.14
C ILE A 130 0.06 7.06 -2.85
N LEU A 131 -0.87 6.64 -3.72
CA LEU A 131 -1.67 5.44 -3.52
C LEU A 131 -0.82 4.15 -3.45
N PRO A 132 0.19 3.92 -4.32
CA PRO A 132 1.05 2.75 -4.22
C PRO A 132 1.88 2.70 -2.92
N ASN A 133 2.30 3.87 -2.42
CA ASN A 133 3.09 3.96 -1.19
C ASN A 133 2.23 3.76 0.07
N LEU A 134 0.95 4.15 0.03
CA LEU A 134 0.04 4.00 1.17
C LEU A 134 -0.48 2.57 1.36
N ILE A 135 -0.93 1.93 0.28
CA ILE A 135 -1.56 0.61 0.35
C ILE A 135 -0.51 -0.50 0.22
N GLY A 136 0.64 -0.19 -0.39
CA GLY A 136 1.69 -1.16 -0.70
C GLY A 136 1.22 -2.23 -1.68
N ARG A 137 2.15 -3.05 -2.20
CA ARG A 137 1.87 -4.18 -3.12
C ARG A 137 0.99 -5.29 -2.50
N ARG A 138 0.39 -5.09 -1.33
CA ARG A 138 -0.07 -6.18 -0.45
C ARG A 138 -1.36 -6.87 -0.88
N LEU A 139 -2.21 -6.22 -1.67
CA LEU A 139 -3.51 -6.82 -2.00
C LEU A 139 -3.44 -7.94 -3.05
N HIS A 140 -2.42 -7.99 -3.93
CA HIS A 140 -2.19 -9.09 -4.89
C HIS A 140 -3.47 -9.64 -5.58
N LEU A 141 -4.44 -8.78 -5.88
CA LEU A 141 -5.67 -9.14 -6.58
C LEU A 141 -5.55 -8.68 -8.05
N PRO A 142 -5.89 -9.53 -9.02
CA PRO A 142 -6.03 -9.10 -10.40
C PRO A 142 -7.04 -7.94 -10.50
N PRO A 143 -6.80 -6.90 -11.35
CA PRO A 143 -7.70 -5.75 -11.46
C PRO A 143 -9.16 -6.13 -11.76
N VAL A 144 -9.37 -7.19 -12.55
CA VAL A 144 -10.71 -7.74 -12.86
C VAL A 144 -11.46 -8.18 -11.60
N VAL A 145 -10.77 -8.81 -10.65
CA VAL A 145 -11.39 -9.30 -9.40
C VAL A 145 -11.82 -8.11 -8.54
N VAL A 146 -10.97 -7.08 -8.47
CA VAL A 146 -11.30 -5.83 -7.75
C VAL A 146 -12.51 -5.15 -8.38
N LEU A 147 -12.55 -5.02 -9.70
CA LEU A 147 -13.69 -4.43 -10.41
C LEU A 147 -14.99 -5.21 -10.13
N MET A 148 -14.95 -6.54 -10.22
CA MET A 148 -16.09 -7.39 -9.90
C MET A 148 -16.56 -7.20 -8.46
N GLY A 149 -15.64 -7.13 -7.48
CA GLY A 149 -16.02 -6.90 -6.10
C GLY A 149 -16.56 -5.49 -5.84
N VAL A 150 -16.10 -4.47 -6.57
CA VAL A 150 -16.71 -3.13 -6.50
C VAL A 150 -18.14 -3.16 -7.02
N ILE A 151 -18.39 -3.82 -8.15
CA ILE A 151 -19.75 -3.95 -8.71
C ILE A 151 -20.66 -4.72 -7.74
N ALA A 152 -20.19 -5.88 -7.24
CA ALA A 152 -20.94 -6.67 -6.27
C ALA A 152 -21.17 -5.91 -4.96
N GLY A 153 -20.16 -5.21 -4.46
CA GLY A 153 -20.23 -4.37 -3.27
C GLY A 153 -21.24 -3.22 -3.44
N ALA A 154 -21.22 -2.56 -4.60
CA ALA A 154 -22.20 -1.53 -4.93
C ALA A 154 -23.64 -2.06 -4.87
N SER A 155 -23.89 -3.27 -5.39
CA SER A 155 -25.22 -3.88 -5.35
C SER A 155 -25.64 -4.35 -3.95
N LEU A 156 -24.71 -4.85 -3.13
CA LEU A 156 -25.02 -5.43 -1.81
C LEU A 156 -25.11 -4.37 -0.69
N GLY A 157 -24.24 -3.37 -0.73
CA GLY A 157 -24.06 -2.40 0.35
C GLY A 157 -23.88 -0.96 -0.13
N GLY A 158 -24.14 -0.67 -1.41
CA GLY A 158 -24.01 0.67 -1.97
C GLY A 158 -22.60 1.23 -1.84
N VAL A 159 -22.51 2.49 -1.41
CA VAL A 159 -21.24 3.20 -1.18
C VAL A 159 -20.35 2.48 -0.17
N LEU A 160 -20.95 1.95 0.91
CA LEU A 160 -20.19 1.19 1.92
C LEU A 160 -19.64 -0.12 1.33
N GLY A 161 -20.42 -0.80 0.48
CA GLY A 161 -19.95 -2.02 -0.19
C GLY A 161 -18.82 -1.75 -1.19
N ILE A 162 -18.85 -0.62 -1.89
CA ILE A 162 -17.73 -0.16 -2.75
C ILE A 162 -16.48 0.08 -1.90
N PHE A 163 -16.62 0.83 -0.81
CA PHE A 163 -15.52 1.14 0.11
C PHE A 163 -14.87 -0.12 0.67
N LEU A 164 -15.69 -1.08 1.11
CA LEU A 164 -15.22 -2.32 1.73
C LEU A 164 -14.85 -3.42 0.72
N ALA A 165 -14.98 -3.19 -0.58
CA ALA A 165 -14.74 -4.21 -1.59
C ALA A 165 -13.32 -4.78 -1.53
N ALA A 166 -12.30 -3.92 -1.46
CA ALA A 166 -10.91 -4.32 -1.44
C ALA A 166 -10.51 -5.20 -0.22
N PRO A 167 -10.78 -4.80 1.05
CA PRO A 167 -10.46 -5.64 2.20
C PRO A 167 -11.31 -6.92 2.24
N THR A 168 -12.58 -6.85 1.79
CA THR A 168 -13.47 -8.03 1.76
C THR A 168 -12.99 -9.06 0.75
N LEU A 169 -12.65 -8.64 -0.48
CA LEU A 169 -12.09 -9.53 -1.49
C LEU A 169 -10.76 -10.16 -1.04
N SER A 170 -9.91 -9.37 -0.36
CA SER A 170 -8.63 -9.86 0.14
C SER A 170 -8.82 -10.88 1.25
N THR A 171 -9.81 -10.65 2.13
CA THR A 171 -10.24 -11.62 3.16
C THR A 171 -10.78 -12.89 2.51
N LEU A 172 -11.64 -12.76 1.49
CA LEU A 172 -12.20 -13.90 0.77
C LEU A 172 -11.10 -14.72 0.09
N ARG A 173 -10.13 -14.06 -0.55
CA ARG A 173 -8.97 -14.71 -1.15
C ARG A 173 -8.17 -15.50 -0.10
N ALA A 174 -7.89 -14.91 1.06
CA ALA A 174 -7.17 -15.58 2.15
C ALA A 174 -7.92 -16.83 2.63
N LEU A 175 -9.24 -16.71 2.82
CA LEU A 175 -10.12 -17.84 3.18
C LEU A 175 -10.12 -18.93 2.10
N SER A 176 -10.31 -18.57 0.83
CA SER A 176 -10.30 -19.52 -0.28
C SER A 176 -8.95 -20.22 -0.42
N SER A 177 -7.84 -19.50 -0.23
CA SER A 177 -6.50 -20.08 -0.25
C SER A 177 -6.29 -21.08 0.88
N TYR A 178 -6.79 -20.80 2.08
CA TYR A 178 -6.72 -21.72 3.21
C TYR A 178 -7.53 -23.00 2.93
N VAL A 179 -8.78 -22.86 2.50
CA VAL A 179 -9.66 -24.00 2.18
C VAL A 179 -9.07 -24.86 1.05
N TYR A 180 -8.59 -24.24 -0.03
CA TYR A 180 -8.01 -24.95 -1.17
C TYR A 180 -6.77 -25.77 -0.78
N ARG A 181 -5.87 -25.19 0.01
CA ARG A 181 -4.66 -25.89 0.48
C ARG A 181 -4.99 -27.03 1.42
N LYS A 182 -5.96 -26.83 2.31
CA LYS A 182 -6.41 -27.89 3.22
C LYS A 182 -7.07 -29.06 2.49
N LEU A 183 -7.86 -28.78 1.44
CA LEU A 183 -8.48 -29.82 0.62
C LEU A 183 -7.48 -30.64 -0.20
N LEU A 184 -6.30 -30.08 -0.48
CA LEU A 184 -5.25 -30.73 -1.27
C LEU A 184 -4.08 -31.25 -0.41
N ASP A 185 -4.20 -31.19 0.91
CA ASP A 185 -3.15 -31.58 1.87
C ASP A 185 -1.78 -30.91 1.60
N ILE A 186 -1.84 -29.69 1.07
CA ILE A 186 -0.66 -28.84 0.84
C ILE A 186 -0.42 -28.06 2.12
N GLU A 187 0.79 -28.14 2.69
CA GLU A 187 1.14 -27.37 3.88
C GLU A 187 0.79 -25.88 3.68
N PRO A 188 0.08 -25.25 4.64
CA PRO A 188 -0.33 -23.86 4.52
C PRO A 188 0.92 -22.97 4.54
N ALA A 189 1.40 -22.58 3.36
CA ALA A 189 2.49 -21.62 3.26
C ALA A 189 2.07 -20.35 3.99
N VAL A 190 2.72 -20.07 5.12
CA VAL A 190 2.57 -18.87 5.94
C VAL A 190 2.58 -17.65 5.01
N VAL A 191 1.41 -17.06 4.75
CA VAL A 191 1.26 -15.96 3.77
C VAL A 191 1.77 -14.64 4.34
N VAL A 192 1.94 -14.55 5.66
CA VAL A 192 2.72 -13.48 6.27
C VAL A 192 4.19 -13.78 6.04
N LYS A 193 4.70 -13.37 4.87
CA LYS A 193 6.12 -13.06 4.71
C LYS A 193 6.38 -11.86 5.61
N GLU A 194 6.56 -12.13 6.90
CA GLU A 194 7.21 -11.21 7.81
C GLU A 194 8.46 -10.73 7.06
N PRO A 195 8.65 -9.41 6.82
CA PRO A 195 9.79 -8.94 6.05
C PRO A 195 11.00 -9.59 6.70
N ALA A 196 11.70 -10.45 5.93
CA ALA A 196 12.73 -11.33 6.45
C ALA A 196 13.59 -10.49 7.38
N LYS A 197 13.54 -10.78 8.68
CA LYS A 197 14.25 -10.00 9.68
C LYS A 197 15.67 -9.91 9.15
N PRO A 198 16.19 -8.71 8.83
CA PRO A 198 17.50 -8.60 8.21
C PRO A 198 18.46 -9.42 9.06
N PRO A 199 19.30 -10.27 8.45
CA PRO A 199 20.17 -11.17 9.20
C PRO A 199 20.85 -10.33 10.28
N PRO A 200 20.87 -10.81 11.54
CA PRO A 200 21.47 -10.06 12.63
C PRO A 200 22.86 -9.60 12.16
N PRO A 201 23.23 -8.33 12.40
CA PRO A 201 24.49 -7.81 11.91
C PRO A 201 25.62 -8.74 12.34
N PRO A 202 26.55 -9.10 11.44
CA PRO A 202 27.55 -10.11 11.71
C PRO A 202 28.29 -9.74 12.99
N THR A 203 28.46 -10.74 13.85
CA THR A 203 29.17 -10.59 15.12
C THR A 203 30.61 -10.14 14.85
N PRO A 204 31.28 -9.49 15.82
CA PRO A 204 32.68 -9.08 15.66
C PRO A 204 33.60 -10.23 15.20
N ARG A 205 33.34 -11.46 15.65
CA ARG A 205 34.08 -12.66 15.22
C ARG A 205 33.85 -13.01 13.75
N GLU A 206 32.62 -12.95 13.28
CA GLU A 206 32.28 -13.23 11.86
C GLU A 206 32.87 -12.16 10.93
N ARG A 207 32.88 -10.89 11.34
CA ARG A 207 33.56 -9.82 10.59
C ARG A 207 35.06 -10.06 10.48
N LEU A 208 35.70 -10.49 11.57
CA LEU A 208 37.12 -10.84 11.58
C LEU A 208 37.42 -12.06 10.70
N MET A 209 36.54 -13.07 10.68
CA MET A 209 36.69 -14.23 9.81
C MET A 209 36.53 -13.87 8.34
N ALA A 210 35.55 -13.03 7.99
CA ALA A 210 35.35 -12.55 6.63
C ALA A 210 36.55 -11.73 6.12
N ILE A 211 37.05 -10.79 6.95
CA ILE A 211 38.25 -10.02 6.62
C ILE A 211 39.47 -10.94 6.47
N ARG A 212 39.62 -11.94 7.35
CA ARG A 212 40.73 -12.90 7.26
C ARG A 212 40.65 -13.76 5.99
N ALA A 213 39.45 -14.17 5.60
CA ALA A 213 39.22 -14.91 4.37
C ALA A 213 39.58 -14.06 3.15
N ASP A 214 39.08 -12.82 3.07
CA ASP A 214 39.41 -11.88 1.99
C ASP A 214 40.91 -11.60 1.90
N VAL A 215 41.57 -11.37 3.04
CA VAL A 215 43.02 -11.16 3.09
C VAL A 215 43.78 -12.40 2.59
N SER A 216 43.30 -13.61 2.89
CA SER A 216 43.94 -14.84 2.40
C SER A 216 43.75 -15.04 0.89
N THR A 217 42.60 -14.65 0.34
CA THR A 217 42.32 -14.71 -1.10
C THR A 217 43.17 -13.70 -1.86
N VAL A 218 43.18 -12.44 -1.41
CA VAL A 218 43.99 -11.37 -2.01
C VAL A 218 45.48 -11.70 -1.93
N ARG A 219 45.94 -12.26 -0.81
CA ARG A 219 47.33 -12.72 -0.68
C ARG A 219 47.65 -13.84 -1.66
N GLY A 220 46.75 -14.81 -1.84
CA GLY A 220 46.92 -15.89 -2.82
C GLY A 220 46.97 -15.40 -4.27
N GLU A 221 46.15 -14.40 -4.61
CA GLU A 221 46.20 -13.76 -5.94
C GLU A 221 47.50 -12.99 -6.17
N ILE A 222 47.99 -12.27 -5.16
CA ILE A 222 49.26 -11.54 -5.24
C ILE A 222 50.42 -12.54 -5.39
N GLU A 223 50.43 -13.62 -4.61
CA GLU A 223 51.46 -14.65 -4.69
C GLU A 223 51.46 -15.38 -6.04
N ARG A 224 50.28 -15.64 -6.64
CA ARG A 224 50.15 -16.13 -8.03
C ARG A 224 50.70 -15.13 -9.05
N LYS A 225 50.32 -13.86 -8.95
CA LYS A 225 50.81 -12.80 -9.84
C LYS A 225 52.33 -12.60 -9.73
N LEU A 226 52.90 -12.75 -8.55
CA LEU A 226 54.35 -12.63 -8.32
C LEU A 226 55.14 -13.85 -8.81
N ARG A 227 54.52 -15.04 -8.91
CA ARG A 227 55.15 -16.24 -9.49
C ARG A 227 55.18 -16.27 -11.02
N GLY A 228 54.56 -15.30 -11.69
CA GLY A 228 54.55 -15.25 -13.16
C GLY A 228 53.68 -16.31 -13.82
N GLU A 229 52.82 -17.01 -13.07
CA GLU A 229 51.81 -17.92 -13.61
C GLU A 229 50.60 -17.09 -14.08
N TYR A 230 50.76 -16.39 -15.20
CA TYR A 230 49.64 -15.94 -16.02
C TYR A 230 49.80 -16.57 -17.40
N GLU A 231 49.18 -17.73 -17.56
CA GLU A 231 48.84 -18.26 -18.87
C GLU A 231 47.57 -17.51 -19.28
N PRO A 232 47.59 -16.68 -20.35
CA PRO A 232 46.37 -16.05 -20.81
C PRO A 232 45.45 -17.15 -21.34
N ASP A 233 44.18 -17.14 -20.91
CA ASP A 233 43.13 -17.87 -21.62
C ASP A 233 43.09 -17.34 -23.06
N GLU A 234 43.75 -18.06 -23.98
CA GLU A 234 43.57 -17.86 -25.42
C GLU A 234 42.12 -18.24 -25.76
N PRO A 235 41.38 -17.37 -26.46
CA PRO A 235 40.07 -17.77 -26.97
C PRO A 235 40.28 -18.74 -28.13
N GLU A 236 40.11 -20.03 -27.85
CA GLU A 236 39.66 -21.01 -28.84
C GLU A 236 38.32 -20.52 -29.40
N ASP A 237 38.34 -19.99 -30.62
CA ASP A 237 37.51 -20.46 -31.73
C ASP A 237 37.33 -19.37 -32.80
N SER A 238 38.07 -19.53 -33.90
CA SER A 238 37.52 -19.27 -35.23
C SER A 238 38.27 -20.18 -36.22
N ALA A 239 37.82 -21.43 -36.28
CA ALA A 239 38.14 -22.32 -37.38
C ALA A 239 37.30 -21.94 -38.63
N ASP A 240 37.97 -21.91 -39.78
CA ASP A 240 37.38 -22.32 -41.06
C ASP A 240 37.09 -23.83 -41.05
#